data_AF-A0A1A8Q110-F1
#
_entry.id   AF-A0A1A8Q110-F1
#
_cell.length_a   1.000
_cell.length_b   1.000
_cell.length_c   1.000
_cell.angle_alpha   90.00
_cell.angle_beta   90.00
_cell.angle_gamma   90.00
#
_symmetry.space_group_name_H-M   'P 1'
#
loop_
_entity.id
_entity.type
_entity.pdbx_description
1 polymer ?
#
loop_
_entity_poly.entity_id
_entity_poly.type
_entity_poly.pdbx_seq_one_letter_code
_entity_poly.pdbx_strand_id
1 'polypeptide(L)'
;MTVTYSSKVANATFLSFHRLLLRWRGSIYKLLYREFILFTLMYTALSVVYRILCDFSGESCVHGKDEYGRLLRRTLVRYVNLASLLIFRSVSTAVCKRFPTIDHVIEAGFMTPEERKVFEDIRSPHLKYWIPVVWFSNLASKARQEGRIQDSIDLQSILNEMNVFRT
;
A
#
# COMPACT_ATOMS: atom_id res chain seq x y z
N MET A 1 -31.46 4.66 10.30
CA MET A 1 -32.29 3.90 11.27
C MET A 1 -31.54 3.85 12.60
N THR A 2 -32.13 4.42 13.66
CA THR A 2 -31.58 4.46 15.03
C THR A 2 -31.90 3.14 15.76
N VAL A 3 -30.89 2.49 16.34
CA VAL A 3 -31.07 1.23 17.09
C VAL A 3 -31.08 1.55 18.59
N THR A 4 -32.24 1.39 19.24
CA THR A 4 -32.39 1.59 20.68
C THR A 4 -31.83 0.40 21.48
N TYR A 5 -30.93 0.67 22.43
CA TYR A 5 -30.32 -0.33 23.32
C TYR A 5 -30.50 -0.02 24.82
N SER A 6 -31.21 1.07 25.16
CA SER A 6 -31.39 1.60 26.53
C SER A 6 -31.89 0.56 27.53
N SER A 7 -32.86 -0.27 27.15
CA SER A 7 -33.41 -1.32 28.03
C SER A 7 -32.43 -2.47 28.33
N LYS A 8 -31.39 -2.67 27.51
CA LYS A 8 -30.41 -3.76 27.69
C LYS A 8 -29.21 -3.38 28.57
N VAL A 9 -29.07 -2.09 28.89
CA VAL A 9 -28.03 -1.54 29.79
C VAL A 9 -28.61 -1.01 31.09
N ALA A 10 -29.91 -1.19 31.32
CA ALA A 10 -30.59 -0.72 32.54
C ALA A 10 -30.03 -1.32 33.84
N ASN A 11 -29.41 -2.51 33.78
CA ASN A 11 -28.68 -3.12 34.89
C ASN A 11 -27.18 -3.15 34.60
N ALA A 12 -26.39 -2.52 35.48
CA ALA A 12 -24.93 -2.46 35.38
C ALA A 12 -24.30 -3.78 35.85
N THR A 13 -24.26 -4.78 34.97
CA THR A 13 -23.51 -6.02 35.17
C THR A 13 -22.23 -6.02 34.35
N PHE A 14 -21.18 -6.68 34.84
CA PHE A 14 -19.86 -6.70 34.20
C PHE A 14 -19.90 -7.17 32.72
N LEU A 15 -20.80 -8.10 32.38
CA LEU A 15 -20.96 -8.62 31.01
C LEU A 15 -21.99 -7.85 30.14
N SER A 16 -22.67 -6.83 30.66
CA SER A 16 -23.69 -6.06 29.92
C SER A 16 -23.10 -5.45 28.63
N PHE A 17 -21.89 -4.90 28.70
CA PHE A 17 -21.20 -4.29 27.56
C PHE A 17 -20.65 -5.32 26.56
N HIS A 18 -20.15 -6.47 27.02
CA HIS A 18 -19.65 -7.51 26.12
C HIS A 18 -20.75 -8.05 25.19
N ARG A 19 -21.99 -8.14 25.69
CA ARG A 19 -23.16 -8.54 24.89
C ARG A 19 -23.54 -7.50 23.82
N LEU A 20 -23.22 -6.22 24.03
CA LEU A 20 -23.44 -5.15 23.05
C LEU A 20 -22.42 -5.24 21.90
N LEU A 21 -21.16 -5.59 22.18
CA LEU A 21 -20.13 -5.78 21.16
C LEU A 21 -20.48 -6.94 20.22
N LEU A 22 -20.94 -8.08 20.73
CA LEU A 22 -21.27 -9.27 19.93
C LEU A 22 -22.52 -9.13 19.04
N ARG A 23 -23.25 -8.02 19.10
CA ARG A 23 -24.47 -7.80 18.29
C ARG A 23 -24.09 -7.50 16.84
N TRP A 24 -24.83 -8.05 15.86
CA TRP A 24 -24.56 -7.80 14.43
C TRP A 24 -25.36 -6.63 13.82
N ARG A 25 -26.66 -6.50 14.15
CA ARG A 25 -27.51 -5.39 13.66
C ARG A 25 -27.13 -4.07 14.33
N GLY A 26 -26.66 -3.11 13.54
CA GLY A 26 -26.28 -1.76 13.99
C GLY A 26 -24.93 -1.69 14.71
N SER A 27 -24.10 -2.74 14.56
CA SER A 27 -22.79 -2.81 15.20
C SER A 27 -21.69 -2.22 14.34
N ILE A 28 -20.65 -1.76 15.03
CA ILE A 28 -19.43 -1.19 14.46
C ILE A 28 -18.81 -2.17 13.44
N TYR A 29 -18.86 -3.49 13.70
CA TYR A 29 -18.35 -4.49 12.77
C TYR A 29 -19.05 -4.45 11.42
N LYS A 30 -20.38 -4.30 11.38
CA LYS A 30 -21.13 -4.22 10.11
C LYS A 30 -20.82 -2.95 9.32
N LEU A 31 -20.43 -1.88 10.01
CA LEU A 31 -20.02 -0.62 9.38
C LEU A 31 -18.57 -0.67 8.87
N LEU A 32 -17.69 -1.30 9.64
CA LEU A 32 -16.25 -1.32 9.39
C LEU A 32 -15.75 -2.55 8.61
N TYR A 33 -16.53 -3.63 8.45
CA TYR A 33 -16.02 -4.87 7.85
C TYR A 33 -15.47 -4.67 6.43
N ARG A 34 -16.07 -3.77 5.64
CA ARG A 34 -15.58 -3.46 4.28
C ARG A 34 -14.21 -2.79 4.32
N GLU A 35 -14.04 -1.82 5.21
CA GLU A 35 -12.78 -1.09 5.38
C GLU A 35 -11.70 -1.99 6.02
N PHE A 36 -12.09 -2.87 6.93
CA PHE A 36 -11.20 -3.84 7.57
C PHE A 36 -10.71 -4.91 6.59
N ILE A 37 -11.58 -5.41 5.70
CA ILE A 37 -11.20 -6.32 4.62
C ILE A 37 -10.21 -5.62 3.68
N LEU A 38 -10.49 -4.39 3.27
CA LEU A 38 -9.64 -3.64 2.34
C LEU A 38 -8.26 -3.33 2.94
N PHE A 39 -8.22 -2.98 4.24
CA PHE A 39 -6.97 -2.82 4.99
C PHE A 39 -6.18 -4.13 5.11
N THR A 40 -6.86 -5.23 5.46
CA THR A 40 -6.23 -6.56 5.59
C THR A 40 -5.70 -7.03 4.24
N LEU A 41 -6.46 -6.82 3.17
CA LEU A 41 -6.09 -7.22 1.80
C LEU A 41 -4.89 -6.41 1.32
N MET A 42 -4.87 -5.09 1.54
CA MET A 42 -3.70 -4.25 1.27
C MET A 42 -2.48 -4.74 2.06
N TYR A 43 -2.63 -5.01 3.36
CA TYR A 43 -1.54 -5.48 4.20
C TYR A 43 -1.01 -6.86 3.76
N THR A 44 -1.90 -7.78 3.41
CA THR A 44 -1.51 -9.10 2.88
C THR A 44 -0.89 -8.99 1.49
N ALA A 45 -1.39 -8.11 0.62
CA ALA A 45 -0.81 -7.88 -0.71
C ALA A 45 0.59 -7.30 -0.59
N LEU A 46 0.79 -6.33 0.30
CA LEU A 46 2.11 -5.78 0.64
C LEU A 46 3.05 -6.86 1.18
N SER A 47 2.55 -7.74 2.07
CA SER A 47 3.33 -8.84 2.64
C SER A 47 3.69 -9.90 1.60
N VAL A 48 2.78 -10.21 0.68
CA VAL A 48 2.99 -11.15 -0.41
C VAL A 48 3.93 -10.57 -1.46
N VAL A 49 3.76 -9.32 -1.87
CA VAL A 49 4.70 -8.61 -2.76
C VAL A 49 6.09 -8.56 -2.15
N TYR A 50 6.21 -8.28 -0.84
CA TYR A 50 7.48 -8.35 -0.13
C TYR A 50 8.09 -9.75 -0.17
N ARG A 51 7.30 -10.81 0.06
CA ARG A 51 7.78 -12.20 0.01
C ARG A 51 8.16 -12.63 -1.40
N ILE A 52 7.35 -12.35 -2.41
CA ILE A 52 7.62 -12.69 -3.81
C ILE A 52 8.85 -11.93 -4.32
N LEU A 53 8.97 -10.63 -4.04
CA LEU A 53 10.18 -9.87 -4.41
C LEU A 53 11.42 -10.33 -3.65
N CYS A 54 11.27 -10.76 -2.39
CA CYS A 54 12.39 -11.30 -1.62
C CYS A 54 12.79 -12.71 -2.07
N ASP A 55 11.84 -13.52 -2.54
CA ASP A 55 12.06 -14.85 -3.12
C ASP A 55 12.64 -14.75 -4.54
N PHE A 56 12.15 -13.82 -5.37
CA PHE A 56 12.75 -13.44 -6.65
C PHE A 56 14.17 -12.87 -6.49
N SER A 57 14.44 -12.23 -5.34
CA SER A 57 15.77 -11.76 -4.95
C SER A 57 16.61 -12.83 -4.25
N GLY A 58 16.05 -14.02 -3.99
CA GLY A 58 16.64 -15.07 -3.18
C GLY A 58 17.90 -15.67 -3.80
N GLU A 59 18.00 -15.75 -5.13
CA GLU A 59 19.15 -16.42 -5.74
C GLU A 59 19.77 -15.79 -7.00
N SER A 60 19.20 -14.82 -7.73
CA SER A 60 19.85 -14.45 -9.01
C SER A 60 19.76 -13.02 -9.55
N CYS A 61 18.72 -12.22 -9.26
CA CYS A 61 18.46 -11.08 -10.16
C CYS A 61 19.02 -9.69 -9.73
N VAL A 62 19.34 -9.46 -8.45
CA VAL A 62 19.99 -8.22 -7.99
C VAL A 62 21.21 -8.58 -7.14
N HIS A 63 22.34 -8.78 -7.82
CA HIS A 63 23.62 -9.05 -7.16
C HIS A 63 24.10 -7.83 -6.37
N GLY A 64 24.35 -8.05 -5.07
CA GLY A 64 24.84 -7.04 -4.14
C GLY A 64 24.34 -7.25 -2.72
N LYS A 65 25.21 -7.76 -1.84
CA LYS A 65 25.03 -7.64 -0.37
C LYS A 65 25.30 -6.20 0.12
N ASP A 66 25.68 -5.31 -0.81
CA ASP A 66 25.96 -3.91 -0.56
C ASP A 66 24.71 -3.14 -0.13
N GLU A 67 24.93 -2.07 0.62
CA GLU A 67 23.90 -1.16 1.08
C GLU A 67 23.06 -0.58 -0.07
N TYR A 68 23.69 -0.33 -1.22
CA TYR A 68 23.03 0.19 -2.42
C TYR A 68 21.99 -0.79 -2.99
N GLY A 69 22.32 -2.08 -3.10
CA GLY A 69 21.37 -3.11 -3.59
C GLY A 69 20.20 -3.29 -2.63
N ARG A 70 20.45 -3.19 -1.32
CA ARG A 70 19.40 -3.17 -0.29
C ARG A 70 18.49 -1.94 -0.45
N LEU A 71 19.06 -0.76 -0.66
CA LEU A 71 18.30 0.48 -0.86
C LEU A 71 17.45 0.41 -2.12
N LEU A 72 18.01 -0.08 -3.23
CA LEU A 72 17.31 -0.24 -4.50
C LEU A 72 16.07 -1.12 -4.35
N ARG A 73 16.20 -2.31 -3.76
CA ARG A 73 15.07 -3.23 -3.50
C ARG A 73 14.00 -2.59 -2.62
N ARG A 74 14.39 -1.88 -1.55
CA ARG A 74 13.46 -1.18 -0.66
C ARG A 74 12.70 -0.08 -1.39
N THR A 75 13.38 0.67 -2.26
CA THR A 75 12.77 1.76 -3.04
C THR A 75 11.81 1.22 -4.10
N LEU A 76 12.17 0.14 -4.80
CA LEU A 76 11.28 -0.53 -5.75
C LEU A 76 9.98 -0.97 -5.07
N VAL A 77 10.07 -1.69 -3.95
CA VAL A 77 8.90 -2.09 -3.16
C VAL A 77 8.10 -0.88 -2.69
N ARG A 78 8.78 0.16 -2.20
CA ARG A 78 8.12 1.39 -1.72
C ARG A 78 7.31 2.06 -2.82
N TYR A 79 7.76 2.05 -4.08
CA TYR A 79 6.99 2.60 -5.20
C TYR A 79 5.72 1.80 -5.50
N VAL A 80 5.76 0.47 -5.41
CA VAL A 80 4.55 -0.38 -5.53
C VAL A 80 3.57 -0.07 -4.40
N ASN A 81 4.07 0.06 -3.18
CA ASN A 81 3.26 0.37 -2.01
C ASN A 81 2.62 1.75 -2.12
N LEU A 82 3.37 2.73 -2.60
CA LEU A 82 2.90 4.09 -2.82
C LEU A 82 1.82 4.14 -3.90
N ALA A 83 1.98 3.42 -5.02
CA ALA A 83 0.94 3.31 -6.05
C ALA A 83 -0.36 2.73 -5.49
N SER A 84 -0.25 1.61 -4.75
CA SER A 84 -1.37 0.97 -4.06
C SER A 84 -2.11 1.94 -3.15
N LEU A 85 -1.37 2.66 -2.30
CA LEU A 85 -1.91 3.60 -1.34
C LEU A 85 -2.65 4.75 -2.04
N LEU A 86 -2.09 5.30 -3.12
CA LEU A 86 -2.73 6.38 -3.88
C LEU A 86 -4.04 5.93 -4.53
N ILE A 87 -4.10 4.69 -5.04
CA ILE A 87 -5.35 4.09 -5.56
C ILE A 87 -6.35 3.91 -4.43
N PHE A 88 -5.96 3.28 -3.31
CA PHE A 88 -6.87 3.03 -2.20
C PHE A 88 -7.36 4.31 -1.54
N ARG A 89 -6.53 5.34 -1.45
CA ARG A 89 -6.94 6.68 -0.99
C ARG A 89 -8.04 7.28 -1.87
N SER A 90 -8.07 6.96 -3.16
CA SER A 90 -9.10 7.46 -4.09
C SER A 90 -10.42 6.67 -4.05
N VAL A 91 -10.40 5.40 -3.62
CA VAL A 91 -11.56 4.50 -3.64
C VAL A 91 -12.16 4.26 -2.25
N SER A 92 -11.34 4.23 -1.19
CA SER A 92 -11.77 3.98 0.20
C SER A 92 -11.84 5.26 1.01
N THR A 93 -12.99 5.47 1.66
CA THR A 93 -13.18 6.61 2.55
C THR A 93 -12.38 6.47 3.85
N ALA A 94 -12.14 5.25 4.35
CA ALA A 94 -11.30 5.07 5.53
C ALA A 94 -9.82 5.39 5.23
N VAL A 95 -9.31 4.99 4.07
CA VAL A 95 -7.94 5.32 3.66
C VAL A 95 -7.79 6.80 3.41
N CYS A 96 -8.79 7.44 2.76
CA CYS A 96 -8.82 8.89 2.60
C CYS A 96 -8.83 9.64 3.95
N LYS A 97 -9.59 9.15 4.95
CA LYS A 97 -9.57 9.70 6.31
C LYS A 97 -8.24 9.51 7.03
N ARG A 98 -7.55 8.40 6.77
CA ARG A 98 -6.24 8.10 7.37
C ARG A 98 -5.10 8.88 6.72
N PHE A 99 -5.20 9.15 5.43
CA PHE A 99 -4.23 9.91 4.66
C PHE A 99 -4.91 11.06 3.90
N PRO A 100 -5.34 12.13 4.60
CA PRO A 100 -6.10 13.22 3.97
C PRO A 100 -5.26 14.05 3.00
N THR A 101 -3.98 14.27 3.30
CA THR A 101 -3.04 15.03 2.46
C THR A 101 -1.82 14.20 2.09
N ILE A 102 -1.04 14.66 1.11
CA ILE A 102 0.23 14.03 0.74
C ILE A 102 1.26 14.14 1.89
N ASP A 103 1.16 15.14 2.76
CA ASP A 103 2.03 15.24 3.94
C ASP A 103 1.90 14.03 4.86
N HIS A 104 0.68 13.53 5.08
CA HIS A 104 0.44 12.32 5.87
C HIS A 104 1.06 11.06 5.22
N VAL A 105 1.18 11.04 3.89
CA VAL A 105 1.82 9.96 3.13
C VAL A 105 3.34 10.00 3.34
N ILE A 106 3.92 11.20 3.47
CA ILE A 106 5.35 11.41 3.72
C ILE A 106 5.69 11.07 5.17
N GLU A 107 4.90 11.55 6.12
CA GLU A 107 5.07 11.25 7.56
C GLU A 107 4.99 9.74 7.83
N ALA A 108 4.14 9.03 7.10
CA ALA A 108 4.04 7.57 7.17
C ALA A 108 5.18 6.83 6.45
N GLY A 109 6.10 7.53 5.77
CA GLY A 109 7.28 6.97 5.13
C GLY A 109 7.04 6.31 3.77
N PHE A 110 5.88 6.52 3.14
CA PHE A 110 5.61 5.99 1.80
C PHE A 110 6.26 6.83 0.69
N MET A 111 6.38 8.14 0.88
CA MET A 111 6.97 9.08 -0.07
C MET A 111 8.05 9.92 0.63
N THR A 112 9.17 10.20 -0.03
CA THR A 112 10.19 11.11 0.54
C THR A 112 9.84 12.57 0.22
N PRO A 113 10.34 13.55 0.99
CA PRO A 113 10.08 14.96 0.70
C PRO A 113 10.65 15.42 -0.65
N GLU A 114 11.70 14.78 -1.17
CA GLU A 114 12.25 15.03 -2.50
C GLU A 114 11.30 14.56 -3.59
N GLU A 115 10.73 13.37 -3.42
CA GLU A 115 9.76 12.80 -4.36
C GLU A 115 8.47 13.59 -4.40
N ARG A 116 8.04 14.14 -3.26
CA ARG A 116 6.90 15.06 -3.20
C ARG A 116 7.08 16.24 -4.15
N LYS A 117 8.27 16.85 -4.18
CA LYS A 117 8.54 18.00 -5.06
C LYS A 117 8.33 17.62 -6.53
N VAL A 118 8.87 16.47 -6.94
CA VAL A 118 8.68 15.94 -8.30
C VAL A 118 7.21 15.59 -8.57
N PHE A 119 6.51 15.03 -7.58
CA PHE A 119 5.11 14.67 -7.70
C PHE A 119 4.18 15.89 -7.88
N GLU A 120 4.47 16.98 -7.16
CA GLU A 120 3.71 18.23 -7.23
C GLU A 120 4.00 19.00 -8.53
N ASP A 121 5.25 19.03 -8.99
CA ASP A 121 5.68 19.71 -10.22
C ASP A 121 4.97 19.19 -11.48
N ILE A 122 4.61 17.91 -11.50
CA ILE A 122 3.91 17.29 -12.63
C ILE A 122 2.49 17.87 -12.75
N ARG A 123 2.25 18.70 -13.76
CA ARG A 123 0.92 19.27 -14.03
C ARG A 123 0.02 18.22 -14.68
N SER A 124 -0.95 17.69 -13.91
CA SER A 124 -1.99 16.80 -14.42
C SER A 124 -3.32 17.07 -13.70
N PRO A 125 -4.45 17.20 -14.42
CA PRO A 125 -5.77 17.36 -13.83
C PRO A 125 -6.35 16.02 -13.30
N HIS A 126 -5.70 14.90 -13.60
CA HIS A 126 -6.14 13.55 -13.22
C HIS A 126 -5.42 13.03 -11.97
N LEU A 127 -5.96 11.95 -11.40
CA LEU A 127 -5.32 11.26 -10.29
C LEU A 127 -3.94 10.73 -10.69
N LYS A 128 -2.91 11.09 -9.93
CA LYS A 128 -1.49 10.81 -10.21
C LYS A 128 -1.01 9.46 -9.66
N TYR A 129 -1.88 8.45 -9.50
CA TYR A 129 -1.50 7.14 -8.96
C TYR A 129 -0.55 6.35 -9.86
N TRP A 130 -0.47 6.71 -11.15
CA TRP A 130 0.43 6.12 -12.13
C TRP A 130 1.89 6.58 -11.99
N ILE A 131 2.14 7.68 -11.26
CA ILE A 131 3.48 8.27 -11.09
C ILE A 131 4.47 7.29 -10.44
N PRO A 132 4.17 6.64 -9.30
CA PRO A 132 5.10 5.70 -8.68
C PRO A 132 5.37 4.47 -9.56
N VAL A 133 4.41 4.07 -10.41
CA VAL A 133 4.61 2.97 -11.38
C VAL A 133 5.65 3.37 -12.43
N VAL A 134 5.62 4.62 -12.91
CA VAL A 134 6.64 5.14 -13.84
C VAL A 134 8.01 5.25 -13.17
N TRP A 135 8.06 5.74 -11.92
CA TRP A 135 9.30 5.78 -11.15
C TRP A 135 9.90 4.39 -10.92
N PHE A 136 9.06 3.38 -10.68
CA PHE A 136 9.48 1.99 -10.60
C PHE A 136 10.14 1.52 -11.90
N SER A 137 9.48 1.71 -13.04
CA SER A 137 10.04 1.29 -14.34
C SER A 137 11.35 2.00 -14.68
N ASN A 138 11.45 3.30 -14.37
CA ASN A 138 12.67 4.07 -14.56
C ASN A 138 13.80 3.57 -13.64
N LEU A 139 13.49 3.28 -12.38
CA LEU A 139 14.46 2.77 -11.41
C LEU A 139 14.95 1.36 -11.78
N ALA A 140 14.04 0.48 -12.23
CA ALA A 140 14.40 -0.85 -12.74
C ALA A 140 15.27 -0.77 -14.00
N SER A 141 14.95 0.13 -14.93
CA SER A 141 15.77 0.37 -16.13
C SER A 141 17.16 0.92 -15.77
N LYS A 142 17.25 1.82 -14.79
CA LYS A 142 18.52 2.34 -14.28
C LYS A 142 19.35 1.26 -13.61
N ALA A 143 18.74 0.41 -12.79
CA ALA A 143 19.42 -0.72 -12.16
C ALA A 143 20.02 -1.71 -13.18
N ARG A 144 19.35 -1.88 -14.33
CA ARG A 144 19.90 -2.64 -15.46
C ARG A 144 21.12 -1.95 -16.08
N GLN A 145 21.05 -0.64 -16.35
CA GLN A 145 22.19 0.11 -16.90
C GLN A 145 23.41 0.06 -15.98
N GLU A 146 23.20 0.02 -14.67
CA GLU A 146 24.23 -0.12 -13.66
C GLU A 146 24.75 -1.58 -13.51
N GLY A 147 24.30 -2.51 -14.36
CA GLY A 147 24.72 -3.91 -14.37
C GLY A 147 24.24 -4.71 -13.15
N ARG A 148 23.30 -4.18 -12.36
CA ARG A 148 22.73 -4.87 -11.18
C ARG A 148 21.71 -5.94 -11.58
N ILE A 149 20.98 -5.70 -12.67
CA ILE A 149 20.11 -6.67 -13.34
C ILE A 149 20.85 -7.19 -14.57
N GLN A 150 21.22 -8.47 -14.55
CA GLN A 150 22.08 -9.07 -15.58
C GLN A 150 21.33 -9.22 -16.91
N ASP A 151 20.16 -9.84 -16.91
CA ASP A 151 19.47 -10.22 -18.15
C ASP A 151 18.32 -9.28 -18.53
N SER A 152 18.12 -9.09 -19.84
CA SER A 152 16.99 -8.31 -20.38
C SER A 152 15.66 -8.99 -20.11
N ILE A 153 15.70 -10.33 -20.02
CA ILE A 153 14.56 -11.19 -19.75
C ILE A 153 14.01 -10.91 -18.36
N ASP A 154 14.89 -10.76 -17.37
CA ASP A 154 14.50 -10.47 -16.00
C ASP A 154 13.86 -9.08 -15.86
N LEU A 155 14.45 -8.07 -16.50
CA LEU A 155 13.84 -6.74 -16.53
C LEU A 155 12.45 -6.79 -17.17
N GLN A 156 12.32 -7.52 -18.28
CA GLN A 156 11.04 -7.66 -18.98
C GLN A 156 10.00 -8.41 -18.14
N SER A 157 10.40 -9.45 -17.40
CA SER A 157 9.54 -10.15 -16.45
C SER A 157 9.05 -9.20 -15.33
N ILE A 158 9.95 -8.43 -14.71
CA ILE A 158 9.60 -7.45 -13.68
C ILE A 158 8.63 -6.38 -14.21
N LEU A 159 8.87 -5.86 -15.42
CA LEU A 159 8.00 -4.86 -16.04
C LEU A 159 6.64 -5.44 -16.43
N ASN A 160 6.59 -6.70 -16.86
CA ASN A 160 5.33 -7.39 -17.15
C ASN A 160 4.51 -7.61 -15.88
N GLU A 161 5.11 -8.08 -14.79
CA GLU A 161 4.44 -8.19 -13.49
C GLU A 161 3.92 -6.83 -13.00
N MET A 162 4.69 -5.75 -13.23
CA MET A 162 4.23 -4.40 -12.90
C MET A 162 3.03 -3.95 -13.76
N ASN A 163 3.01 -4.33 -15.04
CA ASN A 163 1.89 -4.03 -15.93
C ASN A 163 0.64 -4.85 -15.55
N VAL A 164 0.81 -6.10 -15.09
CA VAL A 164 -0.27 -6.91 -14.50
C VAL A 164 -0.79 -6.23 -13.23
N PHE A 165 0.10 -5.79 -12.33
CA PHE A 165 -0.30 -5.07 -11.11
C PHE A 165 -1.06 -3.76 -11.39
N ARG A 166 -0.74 -3.09 -12.51
CA ARG A 166 -1.39 -1.84 -12.92
C ARG A 166 -2.81 -2.06 -13.48
N THR A 167 -3.11 -3.23 -14.04
CA THR A 167 -4.36 -3.53 -14.75
C THR A 167 -5.41 -4.05 -13.79
#